data_AF-A0A3L9M0G9-F1
#
_entry.id   AF-A0A3L9M0G9-F1
#
_cell.length_a   1.000
_cell.length_b   1.000
_cell.length_c   1.000
_cell.angle_alpha   90.00
_cell.angle_beta   90.00
_cell.angle_gamma   90.00
#
_symmetry.space_group_name_H-M   'P 1'
#
loop_
_entity.id
_entity.type
_entity.pdbx_description
1 polymer ?
#
loop_
_entity_poly.entity_id
_entity_poly.type
_entity_poly.pdbx_seq_one_letter_code
_entity_poly.pdbx_strand_id
1 'polypeptide(L)'
;MEEAKRNLSNAEFQIWRAYRERRGSLFIGRRIEQAFGSFMAFYHNGKVKEEDYLEPTLFMPHEDKPKEIEISLDEAMENGFQ
;
A
#
# COMPACT_ATOMS: atom_id res chain seq x y z
N MET A 1 -12.45 17.52 -4.80
CA MET A 1 -13.53 16.81 -4.08
C MET A 1 -14.85 16.79 -4.85
N GLU A 2 -15.17 17.82 -5.65
CA GLU A 2 -16.38 17.84 -6.50
C GLU A 2 -16.26 16.93 -7.74
N GLU A 3 -15.07 16.75 -8.30
CA GLU A 3 -14.85 15.93 -9.50
C GLU A 3 -14.92 14.41 -9.27
N ALA A 4 -14.75 13.98 -8.01
CA ALA A 4 -14.83 12.57 -7.61
C ALA A 4 -16.28 12.03 -7.51
N LYS A 5 -17.29 12.89 -7.66
CA LYS A 5 -18.72 12.52 -7.68
C LYS A 5 -19.22 12.19 -9.10
N ARG A 6 -18.35 11.71 -10.00
CA ARG A 6 -18.81 11.15 -11.28
C ARG A 6 -19.51 9.83 -11.00
N ASN A 7 -20.80 9.77 -11.34
CA ASN A 7 -21.68 8.62 -11.11
C ASN A 7 -21.04 7.32 -11.64
N LEU A 8 -20.77 6.37 -10.73
CA LEU A 8 -20.37 5.03 -11.08
C LEU A 8 -21.44 4.40 -11.98
N SER A 9 -21.06 3.77 -13.10
CA SER A 9 -22.01 2.99 -13.89
C SER A 9 -22.55 1.81 -13.09
N ASN A 10 -23.74 1.29 -13.45
CA ASN A 10 -24.33 0.15 -12.74
C ASN A 10 -23.39 -1.07 -12.76
N ALA A 11 -22.69 -1.31 -13.87
CA ALA A 11 -21.72 -2.41 -13.99
C ALA A 11 -20.55 -2.25 -13.01
N GLU A 12 -19.94 -1.06 -12.94
CA GLU A 12 -18.88 -0.76 -11.99
C GLU A 12 -19.37 -0.87 -10.55
N PHE A 13 -20.63 -0.50 -10.27
CA PHE A 13 -21.23 -0.62 -8.96
C PHE A 13 -21.39 -2.08 -8.52
N GLN A 14 -21.85 -2.96 -9.40
CA GLN A 14 -21.95 -4.39 -9.10
C GLN A 14 -20.57 -5.02 -8.87
N ILE A 15 -19.57 -4.66 -9.69
CA ILE A 15 -18.19 -5.13 -9.52
C ILE A 15 -17.65 -4.69 -8.17
N TRP A 16 -17.82 -3.41 -7.82
CA TRP A 16 -17.36 -2.86 -6.56
C TRP A 16 -18.10 -3.46 -5.35
N ARG A 17 -19.40 -3.73 -5.48
CA ARG A 17 -20.20 -4.40 -4.44
C ARG A 17 -19.70 -5.82 -4.21
N ALA A 18 -19.52 -6.61 -5.27
CA ALA A 18 -19.00 -7.99 -5.19
C ALA A 18 -17.57 -8.02 -4.62
N TYR A 19 -16.75 -7.04 -5.01
CA TYR A 19 -15.40 -6.87 -4.47
C TYR A 19 -15.42 -6.60 -2.97
N ARG A 20 -16.27 -5.68 -2.51
CA ARG A 20 -16.44 -5.34 -1.09
C ARG A 20 -17.01 -6.51 -0.28
N GLU A 21 -17.97 -7.26 -0.82
CA GLU A 21 -18.51 -8.44 -0.17
C GLU A 21 -17.44 -9.53 0.03
N ARG A 22 -16.54 -9.69 -0.95
CA ARG A 22 -15.45 -10.67 -0.88
C ARG A 22 -14.28 -10.25 0.01
N ARG A 23 -13.93 -8.97 0.08
CA ARG A 23 -12.68 -8.48 0.71
C ARG A 23 -12.89 -7.49 1.86
N GLY A 24 -14.13 -7.09 2.12
CA GLY A 24 -14.49 -6.04 3.07
C GLY A 24 -14.27 -4.63 2.52
N SER A 25 -14.85 -3.62 3.16
CA SER A 25 -14.71 -2.20 2.78
C SER A 25 -13.37 -1.58 3.19
N LEU A 26 -12.66 -2.23 4.12
CA LEU A 26 -11.47 -1.70 4.78
C LEU A 26 -10.23 -2.58 4.58
N PHE A 27 -10.23 -3.55 3.66
CA PHE A 27 -9.02 -4.34 3.36
C PHE A 27 -8.28 -4.84 4.62
N ILE A 28 -9.03 -5.24 5.65
CA ILE A 28 -8.46 -5.41 7.00
C ILE A 28 -7.42 -6.53 6.99
N GLY A 29 -7.69 -7.64 6.28
CA GLY A 29 -6.72 -8.73 6.14
C GLY A 29 -5.39 -8.25 5.55
N ARG A 30 -5.44 -7.50 4.44
CA ARG A 30 -4.26 -6.91 3.81
C ARG A 30 -3.51 -5.96 4.77
N ARG A 31 -4.24 -5.09 5.47
CA ARG A 31 -3.64 -4.14 6.43
C ARG A 31 -2.97 -4.85 7.61
N ILE A 32 -3.56 -5.94 8.08
CA ILE A 32 -2.97 -6.77 9.14
C ILE A 32 -1.69 -7.43 8.64
N GLU A 33 -1.71 -8.05 7.45
CA GLU A 33 -0.52 -8.66 6.85
C GLU A 33 0.61 -7.65 6.66
N GLN A 34 0.30 -6.45 6.14
CA GLN A 34 1.24 -5.33 6.03
C GLN A 34 1.82 -4.90 7.38
N ALA A 35 0.98 -4.77 8.40
CA ALA A 35 1.45 -4.45 9.74
C ALA A 35 2.40 -5.51 10.30
N PHE A 36 2.10 -6.79 10.10
CA PHE A 36 2.96 -7.90 10.52
C PHE A 36 4.28 -7.95 9.73
N GLY A 37 4.24 -7.77 8.41
CA GLY A 37 5.44 -7.73 7.58
C GLY A 37 6.39 -6.61 8.00
N SER A 38 5.85 -5.40 8.21
CA SER A 38 6.63 -4.26 8.72
C SER A 38 7.15 -4.50 10.13
N PHE A 39 6.36 -5.12 11.00
CA PHE A 39 6.79 -5.46 12.35
C PHE A 39 7.94 -6.46 12.37
N MET A 40 7.88 -7.52 11.54
CA MET A 40 8.94 -8.52 11.46
C MET A 40 10.24 -7.93 10.91
N ALA A 41 10.15 -7.11 9.86
CA ALA A 41 11.29 -6.37 9.32
C ALA A 41 11.88 -5.42 10.38
N PHE A 42 11.04 -4.63 11.06
CA PHE A 42 11.47 -3.72 12.13
C PHE A 42 12.21 -4.48 13.26
N TYR A 43 11.65 -5.59 13.71
CA TYR A 43 12.23 -6.40 14.79
C TYR A 43 13.58 -7.02 14.40
N HIS A 44 13.69 -7.51 13.16
CA HIS A 44 14.94 -8.07 12.64
C HIS A 44 16.00 -6.97 12.46
N ASN A 45 15.63 -5.89 11.77
CA ASN A 45 16.54 -4.79 11.40
C ASN A 45 17.08 -4.08 12.65
N GLY A 46 16.29 -4.01 13.73
CA GLY A 46 16.77 -3.50 15.02
C GLY A 46 17.88 -4.32 15.68
N LYS A 47 18.23 -5.50 15.15
CA LYS A 47 19.27 -6.40 15.72
C LYS A 47 20.46 -6.64 14.80
N VAL A 48 20.40 -6.19 13.55
CA VAL A 48 21.43 -6.42 12.54
C VAL A 48 21.99 -5.08 12.05
N LYS A 49 23.05 -5.14 11.24
CA LYS A 49 23.57 -3.96 10.57
C LYS A 49 22.70 -3.61 9.37
N GLU A 50 22.81 -2.38 8.89
CA GLU A 50 22.04 -1.86 7.75
C GLU A 50 22.19 -2.71 6.48
N GLU A 51 23.38 -3.26 6.25
CA GLU A 51 23.68 -4.16 5.14
C GLU A 51 22.86 -5.45 5.13
N ASP A 52 22.32 -5.86 6.29
CA ASP A 52 21.52 -7.07 6.46
C ASP A 52 20.03 -6.76 6.67
N TYR A 53 19.59 -5.52 6.38
CA TYR A 53 18.19 -5.14 6.56
C TYR A 53 17.28 -5.94 5.62
N LEU A 54 16.16 -6.38 6.19
CA LEU A 54 15.09 -7.04 5.46
C LEU A 54 13.99 -6.04 5.15
N GLU A 55 13.47 -6.15 3.93
CA GLU A 55 12.30 -5.41 3.48
C GLU A 55 11.00 -6.07 3.98
N PRO A 56 9.99 -5.29 4.43
CA PRO A 56 8.69 -5.82 4.84
C PRO A 56 8.01 -6.69 3.78
N THR A 57 8.23 -6.38 2.50
CA THR A 57 7.64 -7.09 1.35
C THR A 57 8.11 -8.54 1.25
N LEU A 58 9.24 -8.90 1.86
CA LEU A 58 9.73 -10.29 1.90
C LEU A 58 8.73 -11.22 2.59
N PHE A 59 7.98 -10.71 3.56
CA PHE A 59 6.95 -11.46 4.29
C PHE A 59 5.59 -11.47 3.58
N MET A 60 5.46 -10.74 2.47
CA MET A 60 4.23 -10.58 1.69
C MET A 60 4.51 -10.77 0.20
N PRO A 61 4.90 -11.98 -0.24
CA PRO A 61 5.38 -12.22 -1.61
C PRO A 61 4.30 -12.04 -2.69
N HIS A 62 3.03 -11.97 -2.30
CA HIS A 62 1.90 -11.77 -3.18
C HIS A 62 1.52 -10.30 -3.35
N GLU A 63 2.12 -9.39 -2.57
CA GLU A 63 1.96 -7.96 -2.81
C GLU A 63 2.98 -7.48 -3.85
N ASP A 64 2.52 -6.63 -4.76
CA ASP A 64 3.42 -5.92 -5.64
C ASP A 64 4.35 -5.04 -4.79
N LYS A 65 5.66 -5.12 -5.09
CA LYS A 65 6.62 -4.21 -4.47
C LYS A 65 6.20 -2.77 -4.77
N PRO A 66 6.32 -1.84 -3.81
CA PRO A 66 6.08 -0.44 -4.09
C PRO A 66 6.95 -0.06 -5.29
N LYS A 67 6.32 0.46 -6.34
CA LYS A 67 7.08 1.04 -7.45
C LYS A 67 7.88 2.18 -6.85
N GLU A 68 9.19 2.09 -6.91
CA GLU A 68 10.05 3.24 -6.60
C GLU A 68 9.67 4.33 -7.58
N ILE A 69 8.88 5.29 -7.09
CA ILE A 69 8.62 6.51 -7.84
C ILE A 69 9.89 7.32 -7.62
N GLU A 70 10.81 7.24 -8.58
CA GLU A 70 11.96 8.14 -8.62
C GLU A 70 11.45 9.55 -8.95
N ILE A 71 10.92 10.22 -7.93
CA ILE A 71 10.58 11.63 -8.04
C ILE A 71 11.90 12.38 -7.96
N SER A 72 12.23 13.13 -9.02
CA SER A 72 13.39 14.02 -8.98
C SER A 72 13.23 15.03 -7.83
N LEU A 73 14.33 15.43 -7.18
CA LEU A 73 14.28 16.34 -6.03
C LEU A 73 13.51 17.63 -6.35
N ASP A 74 13.68 18.13 -7.59
CA ASP A 74 12.99 19.31 -8.10
C ASP A 74 11.47 19.10 -8.16
N GLU A 75 11.02 17.95 -8.65
CA GLU A 75 9.60 17.58 -8.75
C GLU A 75 8.97 17.32 -7.36
N ALA A 76 9.75 16.83 -6.40
CA ALA A 76 9.29 16.67 -5.02
C ALA A 76 9.14 18.03 -4.29
N MET A 77 10.03 18.99 -4.57
CA MET A 77 9.94 20.34 -4.04
C MET A 77 8.77 21.13 -4.65
N GLU A 78 8.46 20.93 -5.94
CA GLU A 78 7.32 21.57 -6.61
C GLU A 78 5.96 21.05 -6.13
N ASN A 79 5.84 19.76 -5.83
CA ASN A 79 4.57 19.17 -5.35
C ASN A 79 4.26 19.48 -3.88
N GLY A 80 5.23 20.05 -3.14
CA GLY A 80 5.11 20.36 -1.73
C GLY A 80 5.08 19.09 -0.86
N PHE A 81 5.80 19.10 0.26
CA PHE A 81 5.64 18.07 1.29
C PHE A 81 4.25 18.21 1.91
N GLN A 82 3.25 17.53 1.33
CA GLN A 82 1.93 17.35 1.95
C GLN A 82 1.94 16.15 2.90
#